data_AF-A0AAN9ZE23-F1
#
_entry.id   AF-A0AAN9ZE23-F1
#
_cell.length_a   1.000
_cell.length_b   1.000
_cell.length_c   1.000
_cell.angle_alpha   90.00
_cell.angle_beta   90.00
_cell.angle_gamma   90.00
#
_symmetry.space_group_name_H-M   'P 1'
#
loop_
_entity.id
_entity.type
_entity.pdbx_description
1 polymer ?
#
loop_
_entity_poly.entity_id
_entity_poly.type
_entity_poly.pdbx_seq_one_letter_code
_entity_poly.pdbx_strand_id
1 'polypeptide(L)'
;MLKCGKTVICEKTMGLNLKHCRELLDIARENKIFLMEAIWTRCFPDYEILRKELDSGEVGDIVQVYATAGCSNAEVERMKSKDLGGESISDLDCYPLQFASFVFDARCPKDTAALGYINENGVDLSMGCVITFETGQTAILSTHTRSDFPNDAVIIGTKGSSSILVPYTVNNA
;
A
#
# COMPACT_ATOMS: atom_id res chain seq x y z
N MET A 1 23.62 -8.82 1.12
CA MET A 1 22.86 -9.97 0.59
C MET A 1 22.89 -10.00 -0.94
N LEU A 2 22.31 -9.01 -1.63
CA LEU A 2 22.29 -8.96 -3.11
C LEU A 2 23.69 -9.00 -3.73
N LYS A 3 24.64 -8.16 -3.28
CA LYS A 3 26.04 -8.19 -3.75
C LYS A 3 26.78 -9.53 -3.52
N CYS A 4 26.19 -10.42 -2.71
CA CYS A 4 26.74 -11.74 -2.42
C CYS A 4 26.04 -12.86 -3.21
N GLY A 5 25.26 -12.54 -4.25
CA GLY A 5 24.58 -13.55 -5.07
C GLY A 5 23.32 -14.15 -4.44
N LYS A 6 22.79 -13.57 -3.36
CA LYS A 6 21.63 -14.13 -2.63
C LYS A 6 20.32 -13.56 -3.13
N THR A 7 19.36 -14.42 -3.46
CA THR A 7 17.95 -14.07 -3.61
C THR A 7 17.41 -13.42 -2.35
N VAL A 8 16.62 -12.34 -2.49
CA VAL A 8 16.09 -11.57 -1.36
C VAL A 8 14.59 -11.33 -1.52
N ILE A 9 13.84 -11.61 -0.46
CA ILE A 9 12.52 -11.05 -0.21
C ILE A 9 12.72 -10.01 0.89
N CYS A 10 12.51 -8.74 0.56
CA CYS A 10 12.72 -7.62 1.48
C CYS A 10 11.39 -7.22 2.12
N GLU A 11 11.35 -7.07 3.44
CA GLU A 11 10.14 -6.57 4.12
C GLU A 11 9.65 -5.24 3.56
N LYS A 12 8.36 -4.98 3.76
CA LYS A 12 7.74 -3.72 3.36
C LYS A 12 8.07 -2.61 4.38
N THR A 13 8.14 -1.36 3.96
CA THR A 13 8.45 -0.93 2.59
C THR A 13 9.90 -1.26 2.24
N MET A 14 10.19 -1.69 1.01
CA MET A 14 11.53 -2.16 0.59
C MET A 14 12.65 -1.12 0.80
N GLY A 15 12.29 0.16 0.78
CA GLY A 15 13.21 1.24 1.11
C GLY A 15 12.46 2.48 1.57
N LEU A 16 13.15 3.33 2.32
CA LEU A 16 12.60 4.58 2.90
C LEU A 16 12.25 5.64 1.84
N ASN A 17 12.77 5.49 0.62
CA ASN A 17 12.52 6.41 -0.48
C ASN A 17 12.82 5.75 -1.83
N LEU A 18 12.43 6.45 -2.89
CA LEU A 18 12.63 6.00 -4.27
C LEU A 18 14.10 5.72 -4.63
N LYS A 19 15.05 6.48 -4.07
CA LYS A 19 16.48 6.27 -4.34
C LYS A 19 16.94 4.92 -3.79
N HIS A 20 16.60 4.58 -2.56
CA HIS A 20 16.92 3.28 -1.96
C HIS A 20 16.32 2.13 -2.78
N CYS A 21 15.05 2.24 -3.17
CA CYS A 21 14.41 1.23 -4.00
C CYS A 21 15.10 1.04 -5.34
N ARG A 22 15.49 2.14 -6.02
CA ARG A 22 16.24 2.09 -7.29
C ARG A 22 17.59 1.42 -7.12
N GLU A 23 18.36 1.79 -6.11
CA GLU A 23 19.67 1.19 -5.83
C GLU A 23 19.56 -0.33 -5.61
N LEU A 24 18.57 -0.79 -4.84
CA LEU A 24 18.34 -2.22 -4.63
C LEU A 24 17.95 -2.94 -5.92
N LEU A 25 17.06 -2.36 -6.72
CA LEU A 25 16.64 -2.90 -8.02
C LEU A 25 17.80 -2.97 -9.01
N ASP A 26 18.65 -1.93 -9.07
CA ASP A 26 19.79 -1.87 -9.98
C ASP A 26 20.83 -2.93 -9.62
N ILE A 27 21.17 -3.06 -8.33
CA ILE A 27 22.06 -4.13 -7.85
C ILE A 27 21.48 -5.51 -8.19
N ALA A 28 20.18 -5.73 -7.97
CA ALA A 28 19.55 -7.01 -8.28
C ALA A 28 19.59 -7.33 -9.78
N ARG A 29 19.32 -6.34 -10.64
CA ARG A 29 19.37 -6.47 -12.11
C ARG A 29 20.78 -6.73 -12.63
N GLU A 30 21.76 -5.95 -12.19
CA GLU A 30 23.17 -6.10 -12.58
C GLU A 30 23.70 -7.50 -12.25
N ASN A 31 23.30 -8.03 -11.09
CA ASN A 31 23.73 -9.35 -10.63
C ASN A 31 22.79 -10.48 -11.08
N LYS A 32 21.69 -10.17 -11.78
CA LYS A 32 20.65 -11.13 -12.21
C LYS A 32 20.07 -11.96 -11.05
N ILE A 33 19.82 -11.29 -9.93
CA ILE A 33 19.31 -11.90 -8.69
C ILE A 33 17.83 -11.55 -8.53
N PHE A 34 17.04 -12.50 -8.05
CA PHE A 34 15.65 -12.24 -7.68
C PHE A 34 15.58 -11.35 -6.45
N LEU A 35 14.83 -10.25 -6.57
CA LEU A 35 14.49 -9.33 -5.51
C LEU A 35 12.98 -9.07 -5.56
N MET A 36 12.31 -9.17 -4.41
CA MET A 36 10.89 -8.86 -4.28
C MET A 36 10.64 -8.11 -2.97
N GLU A 37 9.79 -7.09 -3.02
CA GLU A 37 9.21 -6.48 -1.82
C GLU A 37 8.11 -7.36 -1.25
N ALA A 38 8.10 -7.57 0.06
CA ALA A 38 7.19 -8.46 0.77
C ALA A 38 5.81 -7.85 0.98
N ILE A 39 5.16 -7.41 -0.10
CA ILE A 39 3.72 -7.07 -0.08
C ILE A 39 2.91 -8.37 -0.08
N TRP A 40 2.97 -9.06 1.05
CA TRP A 40 2.39 -10.37 1.29
C TRP A 40 0.88 -10.47 1.01
N THR A 41 0.14 -9.36 1.11
CA THR A 41 -1.30 -9.32 0.81
C THR A 41 -1.60 -9.73 -0.61
N ARG A 42 -0.71 -9.44 -1.57
CA ARG A 42 -0.85 -9.87 -2.97
C ARG A 42 -0.76 -11.38 -3.17
N CYS A 43 -0.30 -12.12 -2.17
CA CYS A 43 -0.21 -13.58 -2.20
C CYS A 43 -1.48 -14.26 -1.67
N PHE A 44 -2.47 -13.52 -1.18
CA PHE A 44 -3.75 -14.11 -0.78
C PHE A 44 -4.59 -14.49 -1.99
N PRO A 45 -5.33 -15.62 -1.95
CA PRO A 45 -6.23 -16.04 -3.02
C PRO A 45 -7.24 -14.96 -3.43
N ASP A 46 -7.65 -14.12 -2.47
CA ASP A 46 -8.61 -13.04 -2.69
C ASP A 46 -8.15 -12.03 -3.74
N TYR A 47 -6.83 -11.78 -3.88
CA TYR A 47 -6.32 -10.90 -4.95
C TYR A 47 -6.46 -11.55 -6.33
N GLU A 48 -6.31 -12.87 -6.43
CA GLU A 48 -6.52 -13.58 -7.69
C GLU A 48 -8.00 -13.59 -8.07
N ILE A 49 -8.88 -13.82 -7.09
CA ILE A 49 -10.34 -13.77 -7.28
C ILE A 49 -10.76 -12.36 -7.71
N LEU A 50 -10.26 -11.35 -7.00
CA LEU A 50 -10.56 -9.95 -7.31
C LEU A 50 -10.05 -9.57 -8.71
N ARG A 51 -8.85 -10.02 -9.12
CA ARG A 51 -8.39 -9.81 -10.50
C ARG A 51 -9.38 -10.38 -11.51
N LYS A 52 -9.82 -11.62 -11.32
CA LYS A 52 -10.78 -12.29 -12.22
C LYS A 52 -12.12 -11.54 -12.26
N GLU A 53 -12.59 -11.03 -11.14
CA GLU A 53 -13.81 -10.22 -11.06
C GLU A 53 -13.67 -8.89 -11.82
N LEU A 54 -12.55 -8.19 -11.66
CA LEU A 54 -12.30 -6.94 -12.38
C LEU A 54 -12.16 -7.17 -13.88
N ASP A 55 -11.49 -8.25 -14.28
CA ASP A 55 -11.27 -8.62 -15.67
C ASP A 55 -12.54 -9.17 -16.35
N SER A 56 -13.54 -9.65 -15.59
CA SER A 56 -14.82 -10.12 -16.14
C SER A 56 -15.66 -8.98 -16.73
N GLY A 57 -15.42 -7.75 -16.31
CA GLY A 57 -16.19 -6.57 -16.71
C GLY A 57 -17.57 -6.44 -16.05
N GLU A 58 -17.86 -7.26 -15.03
CA GLU A 58 -19.10 -7.19 -14.24
C GLU A 58 -19.23 -5.85 -13.51
N VAL A 59 -18.11 -5.32 -12.99
CA VAL A 59 -18.05 -4.01 -12.31
C VAL A 59 -18.04 -2.84 -13.32
N GLY A 60 -17.80 -3.12 -14.60
CA GLY A 60 -17.66 -2.11 -15.65
C GLY A 60 -16.30 -1.39 -15.63
N ASP A 61 -16.24 -0.19 -16.22
CA ASP A 61 -15.01 0.61 -16.18
C ASP A 61 -14.82 1.15 -14.76
N ILE A 62 -13.65 0.89 -14.17
CA ILE A 62 -13.34 1.36 -12.81
C ILE A 62 -13.25 2.88 -12.84
N VAL A 63 -13.99 3.55 -11.95
CA VAL A 63 -14.02 5.00 -11.81
C VAL A 63 -13.30 5.47 -10.54
N GLN A 64 -13.40 4.69 -9.46
CA GLN A 64 -12.88 5.11 -8.17
C GLN A 64 -12.51 3.93 -7.28
N VAL A 65 -11.48 4.11 -6.46
CA VAL A 65 -11.10 3.20 -5.38
C VAL A 65 -11.09 3.94 -4.06
N TYR A 66 -11.71 3.37 -3.04
CA TYR A 66 -11.52 3.76 -1.64
C TYR A 66 -10.75 2.65 -0.94
N ALA A 67 -9.76 3.01 -0.13
CA ALA A 67 -9.07 2.03 0.70
C ALA A 67 -8.66 2.64 2.04
N THR A 68 -8.94 1.92 3.11
CA THR A 68 -8.67 2.34 4.48
C THR A 68 -7.72 1.38 5.17
N ALA A 69 -6.81 1.89 6.00
CA ALA A 69 -6.00 1.07 6.90
C ALA A 69 -5.73 1.83 8.21
N GLY A 70 -6.26 1.33 9.32
CA GLY A 70 -6.10 1.93 10.63
C GLY A 70 -6.03 0.88 11.72
N CYS A 71 -5.11 1.11 12.64
CA CYS A 71 -4.88 0.25 13.79
C CYS A 71 -4.47 1.12 14.97
N SER A 72 -5.02 0.88 16.15
CA SER A 72 -4.69 1.61 17.38
C SER A 72 -3.30 1.24 17.95
N ASN A 73 -2.23 1.44 17.18
CA ASN A 73 -0.86 1.02 17.50
C ASN A 73 0.14 2.16 17.76
N ALA A 74 -0.30 3.42 17.77
CA ALA A 74 0.56 4.59 17.99
C ALA A 74 1.35 4.54 19.31
N GLU A 75 0.84 3.82 20.31
CA GLU A 75 1.51 3.69 21.60
C GLU A 75 2.60 2.61 21.65
N VAL A 76 2.71 1.77 20.62
CA VAL A 76 3.77 0.76 20.49
C VAL A 76 5.11 1.48 20.35
N GLU A 77 6.12 1.06 21.12
CA GLU A 77 7.44 1.72 21.19
C GLU A 77 8.05 1.98 19.81
N ARG A 78 7.98 1.00 18.90
CA ARG A 78 8.45 1.14 17.52
C ARG A 78 7.79 2.32 16.80
N MET A 79 6.50 2.55 17.01
CA MET A 79 5.71 3.60 16.34
C MET A 79 5.94 5.00 16.93
N LYS A 80 6.68 5.13 18.03
CA LYS A 80 6.99 6.42 18.65
C LYS A 80 8.24 7.09 18.10
N SER A 81 9.09 6.35 17.39
CA SER A 81 10.41 6.80 16.94
C SER A 81 10.68 6.45 15.48
N LYS A 82 11.10 7.46 14.70
CA LYS A 82 11.57 7.28 13.32
C LYS A 82 12.77 6.36 13.21
N ASP A 83 13.68 6.43 14.18
CA ASP A 83 14.91 5.63 14.16
C ASP A 83 14.62 4.13 14.31
N LEU A 84 13.45 3.77 14.85
CA LEU A 84 12.95 2.40 14.94
C LEU A 84 12.08 2.00 13.74
N GLY A 85 11.96 2.85 12.72
CA GLY A 85 11.08 2.65 11.57
C GLY A 85 9.59 2.88 11.90
N GLY A 86 9.29 3.65 12.94
CA GLY A 86 7.94 4.08 13.28
C GLY A 86 7.48 5.20 12.39
N GLU A 87 6.72 4.87 11.35
CA GLU A 87 6.03 5.79 10.44
C GLU A 87 4.76 5.09 9.94
N SER A 88 3.62 5.78 9.94
CA SER A 88 2.38 5.23 9.37
C SER A 88 2.54 4.91 7.88
N ILE A 89 3.37 5.68 7.16
CA ILE A 89 3.72 5.43 5.76
C ILE A 89 4.32 4.04 5.55
N SER A 90 5.31 3.68 6.38
CA SER A 90 6.01 2.41 6.26
C SER A 90 5.18 1.24 6.82
N ASP A 91 4.30 1.52 7.78
CA ASP A 91 3.53 0.49 8.44
C ASP A 91 2.19 0.22 7.74
N LEU A 92 1.35 1.23 7.57
CA LEU A 92 -0.04 1.15 7.11
C LEU A 92 -0.20 1.61 5.66
N ASP A 93 0.36 2.75 5.28
CA ASP A 93 -0.02 3.43 4.01
C ASP A 93 0.35 2.64 2.77
N CYS A 94 1.37 1.78 2.88
CA CYS A 94 1.76 0.90 1.79
C CYS A 94 0.61 -0.01 1.33
N TYR A 95 -0.33 -0.38 2.20
CA TYR A 95 -1.43 -1.30 1.89
C TYR A 95 -2.54 -0.70 1.03
N PRO A 96 -3.17 0.44 1.39
CA PRO A 96 -4.14 1.09 0.50
C PRO A 96 -3.47 1.58 -0.78
N LEU A 97 -2.19 2.03 -0.72
CA LEU A 97 -1.46 2.46 -1.91
C LEU A 97 -1.20 1.31 -2.89
N GLN A 98 -0.67 0.17 -2.42
CA GLN A 98 -0.43 -0.98 -3.28
C GLN A 98 -1.74 -1.59 -3.80
N PHE A 99 -2.84 -1.45 -3.05
CA PHE A 99 -4.16 -1.93 -3.47
C PHE A 99 -4.71 -1.09 -4.62
N ALA A 100 -4.67 0.24 -4.49
CA ALA A 100 -5.03 1.13 -5.60
C ALA A 100 -4.14 0.86 -6.83
N SER A 101 -2.83 0.69 -6.63
CA SER A 101 -1.90 0.31 -7.70
C SER A 101 -2.29 -1.04 -8.33
N PHE A 102 -2.73 -2.02 -7.55
CA PHE A 102 -3.23 -3.29 -8.08
C PHE A 102 -4.47 -3.07 -8.95
N VAL A 103 -5.50 -2.41 -8.42
CA VAL A 103 -6.79 -2.20 -9.12
C VAL A 103 -6.60 -1.45 -10.43
N PHE A 104 -5.74 -0.43 -10.43
CA PHE A 104 -5.42 0.36 -11.63
C PHE A 104 -4.29 -0.23 -12.49
N ASP A 105 -3.92 -1.49 -12.30
CA ASP A 105 -2.93 -2.23 -13.10
C ASP A 105 -1.59 -1.50 -13.23
N ALA A 106 -1.07 -1.05 -12.09
CA ALA A 106 0.20 -0.33 -11.95
C ALA A 106 0.34 0.93 -12.83
N ARG A 107 -0.77 1.52 -13.30
CA ARG A 107 -0.76 2.81 -14.00
C ARG A 107 -0.12 3.88 -13.12
N CYS A 108 0.68 4.74 -13.73
CA CYS A 108 1.26 5.89 -13.03
C CYS A 108 0.15 6.88 -12.64
N PRO A 109 0.17 7.40 -11.40
CA PRO A 109 -0.58 8.58 -11.02
C PRO A 109 -0.30 9.77 -11.95
N LYS A 110 -1.33 10.56 -12.22
CA LYS A 110 -1.22 11.87 -12.86
C LYS A 110 -0.93 12.95 -11.83
N ASP A 111 -1.84 13.10 -10.86
CA ASP A 111 -1.71 14.05 -9.76
C ASP A 111 -2.00 13.37 -8.43
N THR A 112 -1.35 13.86 -7.37
CA THR A 112 -1.53 13.38 -6.00
C THR A 112 -1.63 14.57 -5.05
N ALA A 113 -2.61 14.54 -4.15
CA ALA A 113 -2.73 15.47 -3.03
C ALA A 113 -2.86 14.68 -1.74
N ALA A 114 -2.00 14.97 -0.76
CA ALA A 114 -2.01 14.28 0.52
C ALA A 114 -1.89 15.28 1.69
N LEU A 115 -2.59 14.99 2.77
CA LEU A 115 -2.50 15.68 4.06
C LEU A 115 -2.40 14.64 5.17
N GLY A 116 -1.84 15.01 6.30
CA GLY A 116 -1.65 14.09 7.41
C GLY A 116 -1.38 14.81 8.72
N TYR A 117 -1.24 14.02 9.78
CA TYR A 117 -0.85 14.50 11.10
C TYR A 117 0.49 13.89 11.48
N ILE A 118 1.41 14.76 11.91
CA ILE A 118 2.73 14.39 12.40
C ILE A 118 2.75 14.73 13.90
N ASN A 119 3.22 13.80 14.73
CA ASN A 119 3.35 14.04 16.17
C ASN A 119 4.59 14.87 16.52
N GLU A 120 4.76 15.16 17.81
CA GLU A 120 5.89 15.92 18.35
C GLU A 120 7.27 15.25 18.13
N ASN A 121 7.31 13.93 17.96
CA ASN A 121 8.52 13.17 17.64
C ASN A 121 8.81 13.13 16.12
N GLY A 122 8.02 13.85 15.32
CA GLY A 122 8.14 13.92 13.87
C GLY A 122 7.55 12.73 13.13
N VAL A 123 6.98 11.73 13.82
CA VAL A 123 6.37 10.53 13.23
C VAL A 123 4.99 10.86 12.67
N ASP A 124 4.72 10.45 11.44
CA ASP A 124 3.40 10.52 10.83
C ASP A 124 2.46 9.47 11.45
N LEU A 125 1.28 9.93 11.87
CA LEU A 125 0.26 9.09 12.49
C LEU A 125 -0.95 8.85 11.59
N SER A 126 -1.08 9.64 10.53
CA SER A 126 -2.23 9.53 9.63
C SER A 126 -1.95 10.19 8.31
N MET A 127 -2.64 9.68 7.29
CA MET A 127 -2.59 10.19 5.95
C MET A 127 -3.99 10.11 5.33
N GLY A 128 -4.37 11.17 4.64
CA GLY A 128 -5.47 11.19 3.69
C GLY A 128 -4.91 11.60 2.34
N CYS A 129 -5.14 10.80 1.31
CA CYS A 129 -4.56 11.00 -0.01
C CYS A 129 -5.59 10.81 -1.10
N VAL A 130 -5.57 11.71 -2.08
CA VAL A 130 -6.30 11.59 -3.33
C VAL A 130 -5.29 11.47 -4.47
N ILE A 131 -5.43 10.41 -5.26
CA ILE A 131 -4.64 10.13 -6.45
C ILE A 131 -5.57 10.21 -7.66
N THR A 132 -5.13 10.85 -8.74
CA THR A 132 -5.86 10.89 -10.02
C THR A 132 -5.05 10.19 -11.11
N PHE A 133 -5.74 9.67 -12.12
CA PHE A 133 -5.14 9.03 -13.29
C PHE A 133 -5.54 9.75 -14.58
N GLU A 134 -4.78 9.54 -15.67
CA GLU A 134 -4.98 10.28 -16.93
C GLU A 134 -6.40 10.18 -17.52
N THR A 135 -7.05 9.04 -17.32
CA THR A 135 -8.41 8.78 -17.80
C THR A 135 -9.49 9.20 -16.80
N GLY A 136 -9.15 9.99 -15.77
CA GLY A 136 -10.09 10.59 -14.82
C GLY A 136 -10.47 9.72 -13.63
N GLN A 137 -9.93 8.49 -13.51
CA GLN A 137 -10.14 7.67 -12.32
C GLN A 137 -9.47 8.30 -11.10
N THR A 138 -9.97 7.95 -9.91
CA THR A 138 -9.40 8.43 -8.64
C THR A 138 -9.20 7.31 -7.63
N ALA A 139 -8.21 7.45 -6.76
CA ALA A 139 -8.06 6.65 -5.56
C ALA A 139 -8.10 7.57 -4.34
N ILE A 140 -8.90 7.23 -3.33
CA ILE A 140 -9.01 7.95 -2.06
C ILE A 140 -8.56 7.00 -0.96
N LEU A 141 -7.44 7.34 -0.35
CA LEU A 141 -6.73 6.49 0.60
C LEU A 141 -6.74 7.18 1.97
N SER A 142 -6.99 6.42 3.03
CA SER A 142 -6.91 6.95 4.38
C SER A 142 -6.31 5.97 5.36
N THR A 143 -5.41 6.47 6.20
CA THR A 143 -4.78 5.69 7.26
C THR A 143 -4.68 6.42 8.57
N HIS A 144 -4.63 5.66 9.66
CA HIS A 144 -4.50 6.21 11.00
C HIS A 144 -3.91 5.20 12.00
N THR A 145 -2.90 5.59 12.77
CA THR A 145 -2.24 4.74 13.79
C THR A 145 -2.85 4.87 15.19
N ARG A 146 -3.77 5.82 15.43
CA ARG A 146 -4.43 5.97 16.74
C ARG A 146 -5.87 5.46 16.78
N SER A 147 -6.33 4.81 15.71
CA SER A 147 -7.73 4.38 15.61
C SER A 147 -7.86 3.18 14.71
N ASP A 148 -8.71 2.24 15.11
CA ASP A 148 -9.08 1.11 14.27
C ASP A 148 -10.05 1.56 13.19
N PHE A 149 -9.72 1.22 11.95
CA PHE A 149 -10.58 1.47 10.79
C PHE A 149 -11.26 0.15 10.37
N PRO A 150 -12.29 0.21 9.52
CA PRO A 150 -12.88 -0.98 8.91
C PRO A 150 -11.85 -1.86 8.18
N ASN A 151 -10.73 -1.25 7.74
CA ASN A 151 -9.65 -1.93 7.02
C ASN A 151 -10.19 -2.62 5.77
N ASP A 152 -10.98 -1.88 5.01
CA ASP A 152 -11.64 -2.32 3.80
C ASP A 152 -11.21 -1.49 2.60
N ALA A 153 -11.50 -2.02 1.42
CA ALA A 153 -11.41 -1.29 0.19
C ALA A 153 -12.64 -1.56 -0.68
N VAL A 154 -13.07 -0.50 -1.37
CA VAL A 154 -14.23 -0.51 -2.26
C VAL A 154 -13.77 -0.03 -3.62
N ILE A 155 -14.10 -0.82 -4.64
CA ILE A 155 -13.83 -0.53 -6.04
C ILE A 155 -15.16 -0.20 -6.69
N ILE A 156 -15.28 1.00 -7.23
CA ILE A 156 -16.48 1.50 -7.88
C ILE A 156 -16.21 1.53 -9.37
N GLY A 157 -17.09 0.89 -10.14
CA GLY A 157 -17.11 1.00 -11.60
C GLY A 157 -18.46 1.40 -12.13
N THR A 158 -18.55 1.53 -13.45
CA THR A 158 -19.75 2.04 -14.13
C THR A 158 -20.97 1.11 -14.05
N LYS A 159 -20.79 -0.15 -13.67
CA LYS A 159 -21.87 -1.16 -13.61
C LYS A 159 -22.13 -1.70 -12.20
N GLY A 160 -21.29 -1.36 -11.23
CA GLY A 160 -21.43 -1.86 -9.86
C GLY A 160 -20.21 -1.54 -9.00
N SER A 161 -20.09 -2.27 -7.90
CA SER A 161 -18.97 -2.15 -6.98
C SER A 161 -18.54 -3.50 -6.45
N SER A 162 -17.24 -3.66 -6.19
CA SER A 162 -16.66 -4.78 -5.45
C SER A 162 -16.04 -4.27 -4.16
N SER A 163 -16.01 -5.10 -3.12
CA SER A 163 -15.40 -4.75 -1.84
C SER A 163 -14.61 -5.92 -1.29
N ILE A 164 -13.45 -5.62 -0.71
CA ILE A 164 -12.59 -6.59 -0.06
C ILE A 164 -12.09 -6.01 1.26
N LEU A 165 -11.91 -6.85 2.27
CA LEU A 165 -11.15 -6.44 3.45
C LEU A 165 -9.70 -6.26 3.03
N VAL A 166 -9.11 -5.10 3.27
CA VAL A 166 -7.66 -4.90 3.13
C VAL A 166 -7.02 -5.66 4.27
N PRO A 167 -6.36 -6.80 4.02
CA PRO A 167 -5.84 -7.61 5.10
C PRO A 167 -4.59 -6.93 5.64
N TYR A 168 -4.76 -6.08 6.66
CA TYR A 168 -3.66 -5.44 7.36
C TYR A 168 -3.13 -6.33 8.49
N THR A 169 -4.02 -6.97 9.24
CA THR A 169 -3.90 -8.24 9.98
C THR A 169 -5.06 -8.34 10.96
N VAL A 170 -5.60 -9.56 11.12
CA VAL A 170 -6.30 -9.95 12.36
C VAL A 170 -5.19 -10.32 13.35
N ASN A 171 -5.03 -9.57 14.43
CA ASN A 171 -4.57 -10.07 15.73
C ASN A 171 -4.75 -9.00 16.81
N ASN A 172 -5.97 -8.93 17.35
CA ASN A 172 -6.12 -8.76 18.78
C ASN A 172 -5.88 -10.13 19.42
N ALA A 173 -4.62 -10.43 19.76
CA ALA A 173 -4.25 -11.47 20.73
C ALA A 173 -2.80 -11.26 21.17
#